data_AF-A0AAP3BAV9-F1
#
_entry.id   AF-A0AAP3BAV9-F1
#
_cell.length_a   1.000
_cell.length_b   1.000
_cell.length_c   1.000
_cell.angle_alpha   90.00
_cell.angle_beta   90.00
_cell.angle_gamma   90.00
#
_symmetry.space_group_name_H-M   'P 1'
#
loop_
_entity.id
_entity.type
_entity.pdbx_description
1 polymer ?
#
loop_
_entity_poly.entity_id
_entity_poly.type
_entity_poly.pdbx_seq_one_letter_code
_entity_poly.pdbx_strand_id
1 'polypeptide(L)'
;MTDNKKHEKTALGIAYAAVVDLGYTHSQLVKLNEGVNFPTLRSIRDGKELKKATERFYLKLFFDLMNKEYELRMTSGGEGATSLLIVMKNILEAELK
;
A
#
# COMPACT_ATOMS: atom_id res chain seq x y z
N MET A 1 -15.55 10.19 -11.07
CA MET A 1 -16.31 10.18 -9.82
C MET A 1 -16.45 8.74 -9.37
N THR A 2 -15.63 8.29 -8.43
CA THR A 2 -15.85 7.05 -7.70
C THR A 2 -15.64 7.40 -6.24
N ASP A 3 -16.70 7.28 -5.47
CA ASP A 3 -16.77 7.57 -4.05
C ASP A 3 -15.88 6.57 -3.28
N ASN A 4 -14.56 6.81 -3.27
CA ASN A 4 -13.56 5.98 -2.59
C ASN A 4 -13.33 6.44 -1.13
N LYS A 5 -14.24 7.27 -0.60
CA LYS A 5 -14.13 7.95 0.71
C LYS A 5 -14.33 7.03 1.92
N LYS A 6 -14.69 5.75 1.75
CA LYS A 6 -15.05 4.91 2.90
C LYS A 6 -13.87 4.35 3.68
N HIS A 7 -12.64 4.30 3.13
CA HIS A 7 -11.55 3.54 3.76
C HIS A 7 -10.18 4.24 3.80
N GLU A 8 -10.14 5.57 3.72
CA GLU A 8 -8.95 6.42 3.98
C GLU A 8 -8.33 6.27 5.39
N LYS A 9 -8.85 5.38 6.26
CA LYS A 9 -8.48 5.32 7.69
C LYS A 9 -7.83 4.01 8.15
N THR A 10 -7.74 2.97 7.33
CA THR A 10 -7.03 1.73 7.70
C THR A 10 -5.62 1.73 7.16
N ALA A 11 -4.66 1.23 7.94
CA ALA A 11 -3.24 1.14 7.53
C ALA A 11 -3.10 0.45 6.16
N LEU A 12 -3.86 -0.63 5.94
CA LEU A 12 -3.83 -1.39 4.69
C LEU A 12 -4.46 -0.63 3.50
N GLY A 13 -5.53 0.13 3.73
CA GLY A 13 -6.16 0.96 2.70
C GLY A 13 -5.24 2.09 2.24
N ILE A 14 -4.58 2.77 3.20
CA ILE A 14 -3.60 3.82 2.92
C ILE A 14 -2.41 3.24 2.14
N ALA A 15 -1.88 2.09 2.58
CA ALA A 15 -0.76 1.42 1.91
C ALA A 15 -1.09 0.99 0.49
N TYR A 16 -2.29 0.44 0.27
CA TYR A 16 -2.75 0.05 -1.05
C TYR A 16 -2.89 1.26 -1.99
N ALA A 17 -3.52 2.35 -1.52
CA ALA A 17 -3.68 3.57 -2.33
C ALA A 17 -2.32 4.15 -2.74
N ALA A 18 -1.37 4.21 -1.79
CA ALA A 18 -0.01 4.68 -2.05
C ALA A 18 0.69 3.86 -3.14
N VAL A 19 0.61 2.54 -3.08
CA VAL A 19 1.23 1.65 -4.08
C VAL A 19 0.58 1.82 -5.45
N VAL A 20 -0.73 2.06 -5.52
CA VAL A 20 -1.42 2.37 -6.78
C VAL A 20 -0.99 3.73 -7.33
N ASP A 21 -0.83 4.75 -6.49
CA ASP A 21 -0.37 6.09 -6.87
C ASP A 21 1.10 6.09 -7.36
N LEU A 22 1.91 5.14 -6.88
CA LEU A 22 3.25 4.86 -7.40
C LEU A 22 3.24 4.20 -8.79
N GLY A 23 2.07 3.83 -9.31
CA GLY A 23 1.90 3.24 -10.64
C GLY A 23 1.88 1.71 -10.65
N TYR A 24 1.84 1.04 -9.48
CA TYR A 24 1.72 -0.41 -9.45
C TYR A 24 0.28 -0.85 -9.78
N THR A 25 0.14 -1.58 -10.87
CA THR A 25 -1.12 -2.20 -11.26
C THR A 25 -1.38 -3.49 -10.49
N HIS A 26 -2.65 -3.91 -10.38
CA HIS A 26 -3.02 -5.19 -9.76
C HIS A 26 -2.28 -6.37 -10.39
N SER A 27 -2.12 -6.35 -11.71
CA SER A 27 -1.40 -7.38 -12.45
C SER A 27 0.09 -7.44 -12.10
N GLN A 28 0.73 -6.29 -11.80
CA GLN A 28 2.11 -6.27 -11.32
C GLN A 28 2.20 -6.78 -9.88
N LEU A 29 1.26 -6.41 -9.01
CA LEU A 29 1.21 -6.89 -7.62
C LEU A 29 1.04 -8.40 -7.54
N VAL A 30 0.20 -9.00 -8.39
CA VAL A 30 0.02 -10.46 -8.46
C VAL A 30 1.26 -11.16 -9.00
N LYS A 31 2.00 -10.52 -9.92
CA LYS A 31 3.27 -11.07 -10.43
C LYS A 31 4.43 -10.96 -9.44
N LEU A 32 4.36 -10.04 -8.48
CA LEU A 32 5.42 -9.80 -7.51
C LEU A 32 5.54 -10.93 -6.47
N ASN A 33 4.45 -11.64 -6.15
CA ASN A 33 4.45 -12.71 -5.17
C ASN A 33 3.28 -13.66 -5.42
N GLU A 34 3.53 -14.98 -5.47
CA GLU A 34 2.50 -16.02 -5.68
C GLU A 34 1.39 -16.01 -4.60
N GLY A 35 1.68 -15.47 -3.41
CA GLY A 35 0.69 -15.30 -2.34
C GLY A 35 -0.33 -14.18 -2.59
N VAL A 36 -0.12 -13.33 -3.61
CA VAL A 36 -0.99 -12.20 -3.93
C VAL A 36 -2.06 -12.63 -4.93
N ASN A 37 -3.32 -12.39 -4.60
CA ASN A 37 -4.46 -12.80 -5.40
C ASN A 37 -5.36 -11.60 -5.75
N PHE A 38 -5.86 -11.55 -6.99
CA PHE A 38 -6.77 -10.51 -7.46
C PHE A 38 -8.02 -10.32 -6.57
N PRO A 39 -8.71 -11.39 -6.12
CA PRO A 39 -9.87 -11.23 -5.24
C PRO A 39 -9.53 -10.52 -3.93
N THR A 40 -8.36 -10.80 -3.36
CA THR A 40 -7.92 -10.20 -2.11
C THR A 40 -7.53 -8.74 -2.29
N LEU A 41 -6.81 -8.40 -3.37
CA LEU A 41 -6.54 -6.99 -3.72
C LEU A 41 -7.83 -6.19 -3.92
N ARG A 42 -8.83 -6.79 -4.58
CA ARG A 42 -10.16 -6.18 -4.71
C ARG A 42 -10.83 -5.99 -3.35
N SER A 43 -10.76 -6.99 -2.47
CA SER A 43 -11.28 -6.85 -1.10
C SER A 43 -10.59 -5.74 -0.30
N ILE A 44 -9.28 -5.55 -0.46
CA ILE A 44 -8.53 -4.44 0.16
C ILE A 44 -9.02 -3.09 -0.38
N ARG A 45 -9.13 -2.96 -1.70
CA ARG A 45 -9.67 -1.77 -2.35
C ARG A 45 -11.09 -1.44 -1.89
N ASP A 46 -11.93 -2.47 -1.78
CA ASP A 46 -13.32 -2.35 -1.36
C ASP A 46 -13.45 -2.26 0.18
N GLY A 47 -12.33 -2.26 0.92
CA GLY A 47 -12.28 -2.11 2.38
C GLY A 47 -12.95 -3.22 3.18
N LYS A 48 -13.03 -4.43 2.62
CA LYS A 48 -13.60 -5.59 3.28
C LYS A 48 -12.67 -6.09 4.37
N GLU A 49 -13.24 -6.58 5.46
CA GLU A 49 -12.49 -7.25 6.52
C GLU A 49 -11.75 -8.48 5.98
N LEU A 50 -10.48 -8.58 6.32
CA LEU A 50 -9.62 -9.70 5.97
C LEU A 50 -9.14 -10.38 7.25
N LYS A 51 -8.64 -11.62 7.11
CA LYS A 51 -8.00 -12.29 8.24
C LYS A 51 -6.74 -11.50 8.63
N LYS A 52 -6.49 -11.30 9.93
CA LYS A 52 -5.31 -10.58 10.45
C LYS A 52 -3.98 -11.03 9.82
N ALA A 53 -3.80 -12.34 9.60
CA ALA A 53 -2.60 -12.87 8.95
C ALA A 53 -2.45 -12.39 7.50
N THR A 54 -3.57 -12.34 6.76
CA THR A 54 -3.62 -11.82 5.39
C THR A 54 -3.39 -10.32 5.38
N GLU A 55 -4.01 -9.55 6.28
CA GLU A 55 -3.79 -8.10 6.38
C GLU A 55 -2.31 -7.78 6.61
N ARG A 56 -1.66 -8.45 7.57
CA ARG A 56 -0.23 -8.28 7.86
C ARG A 56 0.65 -8.63 6.66
N PHE A 57 0.32 -9.68 5.92
CA PHE A 57 1.06 -10.07 4.72
C PHE A 57 1.01 -8.96 3.66
N TYR A 58 -0.17 -8.45 3.33
CA TYR A 58 -0.30 -7.39 2.31
C TYR A 58 0.25 -6.05 2.80
N LEU A 59 0.08 -5.71 4.08
CA LEU A 59 0.65 -4.48 4.64
C LEU A 59 2.17 -4.48 4.52
N LYS A 60 2.82 -5.59 4.90
CA LYS A 60 4.26 -5.77 4.74
C LYS A 60 4.68 -5.66 3.28
N LEU A 61 3.99 -6.36 2.38
CA LEU A 61 4.30 -6.32 0.95
C LEU A 61 4.25 -4.89 0.39
N PHE A 62 3.20 -4.14 0.71
CA PHE A 62 3.06 -2.75 0.23
C PHE A 62 4.14 -1.85 0.84
N PHE A 63 4.43 -2.02 2.13
CA PHE A 63 5.49 -1.26 2.80
C PHE A 63 6.87 -1.52 2.21
N ASP A 64 7.18 -2.78 1.87
CA ASP A 64 8.44 -3.15 1.21
C ASP A 64 8.55 -2.50 -0.20
N LEU A 65 7.45 -2.43 -0.95
CA LEU A 65 7.41 -1.73 -2.25
C LEU A 65 7.64 -0.22 -2.10
N MET A 66 6.99 0.42 -1.14
CA MET A 66 7.21 1.84 -0.83
C MET A 66 8.66 2.07 -0.39
N ASN A 67 9.21 1.24 0.50
CA ASN A 67 10.59 1.39 0.95
C ASN A 67 11.59 1.28 -0.21
N LYS A 68 11.36 0.36 -1.15
CA LYS A 68 12.19 0.26 -2.36
C LYS A 68 12.12 1.53 -3.22
N GLU A 69 10.93 2.09 -3.39
CA GLU A 69 10.74 3.35 -4.12
C GLU A 69 11.37 4.54 -3.38
N TYR A 70 11.32 4.56 -2.05
CA TYR A 70 11.98 5.56 -1.22
C TYR A 70 13.49 5.56 -1.45
N GLU A 71 14.12 4.39 -1.37
CA GLU A 71 15.56 4.24 -1.59
C GLU A 71 15.97 4.68 -3.01
N LEU A 72 15.16 4.33 -4.03
CA LEU A 72 15.36 4.80 -5.40
C LEU A 72 15.29 6.32 -5.50
N ARG A 73 14.28 6.96 -4.89
CA ARG A 73 14.17 8.43 -4.92
C ARG A 73 15.28 9.12 -4.16
N MET A 74 15.70 8.57 -3.02
CA MET A 74 16.83 9.09 -2.25
C MET A 74 18.14 9.03 -3.05
N THR A 75 18.32 8.01 -3.89
CA THR A 75 19.49 7.90 -4.77
C THR A 75 19.39 8.77 -6.04
N SER A 76 18.18 9.19 -6.44
CA SER A 76 17.93 10.00 -7.64
C SER A 76 17.72 11.50 -7.35
N GLY A 77 18.17 12.01 -6.19
CA GLY A 77 18.09 13.44 -5.85
C GLY A 77 16.98 13.83 -4.86
N GLY A 78 16.25 12.85 -4.32
CA GLY A 78 15.31 13.02 -3.19
C GLY A 78 13.93 13.56 -3.56
N GLU A 79 13.67 13.84 -4.84
CA GLU A 79 12.37 14.36 -5.27
C GLU A 79 11.24 13.37 -4.94
N GLY A 80 10.23 13.85 -4.22
CA GLY A 80 9.09 13.02 -3.79
C GLY A 80 9.41 11.98 -2.70
N ALA A 81 10.64 11.88 -2.19
CA ALA A 81 10.99 10.99 -1.08
C ALA A 81 10.33 11.42 0.25
N THR A 82 10.26 12.73 0.50
CA THR A 82 9.56 13.29 1.67
C THR A 82 8.06 12.96 1.66
N SER A 83 7.40 13.10 0.50
CA SER A 83 5.98 12.74 0.37
C SER A 83 5.75 11.27 0.67
N LEU A 84 6.67 10.41 0.24
CA LEU A 84 6.58 8.97 0.48
C LEU A 84 6.78 8.63 1.96
N LEU A 85 7.73 9.28 2.64
CA LEU A 85 7.92 9.14 4.10
C LEU A 85 6.67 9.55 4.89
N ILE A 86 6.00 10.63 4.48
CA ILE A 86 4.75 11.08 5.13
C ILE A 86 3.68 9.98 5.03
N VAL A 87 3.55 9.36 3.85
CA VAL A 87 2.58 8.26 3.66
C VAL A 87 2.95 7.03 4.50
N MET A 88 4.22 6.64 4.53
CA MET A 88 4.69 5.53 5.37
C MET A 88 4.44 5.81 6.87
N LYS A 89 4.66 7.04 7.32
CA LYS A 89 4.32 7.48 8.68
C LYS A 89 2.83 7.35 8.95
N ASN A 90 1.96 7.80 8.05
CA ASN A 90 0.51 7.71 8.22
C ASN A 90 0.02 6.26 8.33
N ILE A 91 0.65 5.33 7.60
CA ILE A 91 0.36 3.90 7.68
C ILE A 91 0.71 3.34 9.06
N LEU A 92 1.89 3.68 9.59
CA LEU A 92 2.35 3.28 10.93
C LEU A 92 1.41 3.83 12.01
N GLU A 93 1.04 5.12 11.93
CA GLU A 93 0.09 5.73 12.87
C GLU A 93 -1.29 5.06 12.83
N ALA A 94 -1.71 4.57 11.65
CA ALA A 94 -2.97 3.85 11.50
C ALA A 94 -2.91 2.38 11.94
N GLU A 95 -1.72 1.76 12.03
CA GLU A 95 -1.56 0.40 12.57
C GLU A 95 -1.47 0.39 14.10
N LEU A 96 -0.93 1.47 14.69
CA LEU A 96 -0.76 1.62 16.14
C LEU A 96 -2.01 2.10 16.88
N LYS A 97 -3.05 2.52 16.16
CA LYS A 97 -4.36 2.94 16.71
C LYS A 97 -5.32 1.77 16.85
#